data_AF-H2C3C4-F1
#
_entry.id   AF-H2C3C4-F1
#
_cell.length_a   1.000
_cell.length_b   1.000
_cell.length_c   1.000
_cell.angle_alpha   90.00
_cell.angle_beta   90.00
_cell.angle_gamma   90.00
#
_symmetry.space_group_name_H-M   'P 1'
#
loop_
_entity.id
_entity.type
_entity.pdbx_description
1 polymer ?
#
loop_
_entity_poly.entity_id
_entity_poly.type
_entity_poly.pdbx_seq_one_letter_code
_entity_poly.pdbx_strand_id
1 'polypeptide(L)'
;MDSRRIIITGRPGVGKTTLVMRVLEALERGGIATGGFYTKEIRRGVQRVGFSLTVIGGPSVTLASMDTPSKVRVGKYYLQQQLWES
;
A
#
# COMPACT_ATOMS: atom_id res chain seq x y z
N MET A 1 -10.47 -22.92 -11.80
CA MET A 1 -9.01 -22.74 -11.66
C MET A 1 -8.72 -22.51 -10.18
N ASP A 2 -7.83 -23.29 -9.58
CA ASP A 2 -7.44 -23.09 -8.19
C ASP A 2 -6.52 -21.87 -8.05
N SER A 3 -6.94 -20.91 -7.25
CA SER A 3 -6.16 -19.71 -6.96
C SER A 3 -5.10 -20.03 -5.91
N ARG A 4 -3.82 -19.99 -6.30
CA ARG A 4 -2.71 -20.10 -5.34
C ARG A 4 -2.59 -18.81 -4.53
N ARG A 5 -2.56 -18.94 -3.20
CA ARG A 5 -2.30 -17.83 -2.28
C ARG A 5 -0.86 -17.91 -1.80
N ILE A 6 -0.12 -16.82 -1.98
CA ILE A 6 1.28 -16.73 -1.56
C ILE A 6 1.38 -15.62 -0.52
N ILE A 7 2.02 -15.93 0.61
CA ILE A 7 2.32 -14.96 1.66
C ILE A 7 3.83 -14.82 1.76
N ILE A 8 4.33 -13.59 1.59
CA ILE A 8 5.76 -13.29 1.71
C ILE A 8 6.03 -12.73 3.11
N THR A 9 6.85 -13.42 3.88
CA THR A 9 7.22 -13.04 5.25
C THR A 9 8.71 -12.69 5.34
N GLY A 10 9.13 -12.10 6.46
CA GLY A 10 10.52 -11.73 6.71
C GLY A 10 10.64 -10.44 7.52
N ARG A 11 11.82 -10.18 8.07
CA ARG A 11 12.09 -9.00 8.94
C ARG A 11 11.70 -7.68 8.24
N PRO A 12 11.26 -6.65 8.97
CA PRO A 12 11.07 -5.31 8.41
C PRO A 12 12.32 -4.84 7.67
N GLY A 13 12.16 -4.15 6.53
CA GLY A 13 13.28 -3.64 5.74
C GLY A 13 14.00 -4.65 4.82
N VAL A 14 13.68 -5.95 4.86
CA VAL A 14 14.35 -6.99 4.03
C VAL A 14 14.05 -6.90 2.52
N GLY A 15 13.26 -5.92 2.07
CA GLY A 15 12.95 -5.74 0.64
C GLY A 15 11.73 -6.49 0.11
N LYS A 16 10.82 -6.99 0.97
CA LYS A 16 9.58 -7.69 0.55
C LYS A 16 8.76 -6.88 -0.46
N THR A 17 8.55 -5.59 -0.20
CA THR A 17 7.82 -4.71 -1.13
C THR A 17 8.56 -4.62 -2.46
N THR A 18 9.89 -4.49 -2.45
CA THR A 18 10.71 -4.47 -3.67
C THR A 18 10.58 -5.77 -4.47
N LEU A 19 10.57 -6.93 -3.80
CA LEU A 19 10.32 -8.22 -4.44
C LEU A 19 8.96 -8.25 -5.13
N VAL A 20 7.90 -7.85 -4.42
CA VAL A 20 6.53 -7.81 -4.98
C VAL A 20 6.48 -6.88 -6.20
N MET A 21 7.06 -5.68 -6.14
CA MET A 21 7.07 -4.76 -7.27
C MET A 21 7.79 -5.33 -8.50
N ARG A 22 8.93 -6.01 -8.32
CA ARG A 22 9.65 -6.67 -9.42
C ARG A 22 8.87 -7.82 -10.05
N VAL A 23 8.13 -8.58 -9.23
CA VAL A 23 7.26 -9.65 -9.72
C VAL A 23 6.13 -9.06 -10.56
N LEU A 24 5.47 -8.01 -10.08
CA LEU A 24 4.41 -7.31 -10.83
C LEU A 24 4.92 -6.82 -12.18
N GLU A 25 6.07 -6.15 -12.19
CA GLU A 25 6.70 -5.65 -13.42
C GLU A 25 7.02 -6.79 -14.41
N ALA A 26 7.51 -7.93 -13.92
CA ALA A 26 7.78 -9.09 -14.76
C ALA A 26 6.50 -9.71 -15.36
N LEU A 27 5.42 -9.77 -14.58
CA LEU A 27 4.11 -10.25 -15.05
C LEU A 27 3.52 -9.32 -16.09
N GLU A 28 3.58 -8.01 -15.86
CA GLU A 28 3.11 -6.97 -16.79
C GLU A 28 3.87 -7.03 -18.12
N ARG A 29 5.21 -7.16 -18.09
CA ARG A 29 6.02 -7.37 -19.31
C ARG A 29 5.66 -8.66 -20.04
N GLY A 30 5.15 -9.66 -19.32
CA GLY A 30 4.63 -10.90 -19.90
C GLY A 30 3.19 -10.79 -20.43
N GLY A 31 2.57 -9.61 -20.41
CA GLY A 31 1.19 -9.40 -20.85
C GLY A 31 0.14 -9.93 -19.87
N ILE A 32 0.53 -10.23 -18.63
CA ILE A 32 -0.40 -10.71 -17.59
C ILE A 32 -0.97 -9.51 -16.87
N ALA A 33 -2.30 -9.40 -16.84
CA ALA A 33 -2.99 -8.37 -16.09
C ALA A 33 -2.74 -8.53 -14.58
N THR A 34 -2.23 -7.46 -13.96
CA THR A 34 -1.96 -7.36 -12.52
C THR A 34 -2.95 -6.40 -11.86
N GLY A 35 -3.16 -6.55 -10.56
CA GLY A 35 -4.08 -5.70 -9.80
C GLY A 35 -3.86 -5.79 -8.29
N GLY A 36 -4.51 -4.88 -7.57
CA GLY A 36 -4.39 -4.76 -6.11
C GLY A 36 -3.69 -3.47 -5.69
N PHE A 37 -3.20 -3.46 -4.45
CA PHE A 37 -2.59 -2.28 -3.85
C PHE A 37 -1.45 -2.65 -2.90
N TYR A 38 -0.61 -1.67 -2.59
CA TYR A 38 0.37 -1.76 -1.53
C TYR A 38 0.33 -0.51 -0.65
N THR A 39 0.84 -0.61 0.57
CA THR A 39 0.93 0.53 1.49
C THR A 39 2.36 1.02 1.62
N LYS A 40 2.53 2.33 1.78
CA LYS A 40 3.81 2.98 2.08
C LYS A 40 3.68 3.83 3.33
N GLU A 41 4.77 3.93 4.09
CA GLU A 41 4.84 4.86 5.22
C GLU A 41 5.04 6.29 4.71
N ILE A 42 4.25 7.23 5.23
CA ILE A 42 4.49 8.66 5.06
C ILE A 42 5.31 9.10 6.27
N ARG A 43 6.51 9.65 6.02
CA ARG A 43 7.45 10.07 7.08
C ARG A 43 7.80 11.53 6.96
N ARG A 44 7.88 12.22 8.11
CA ARG A 44 8.46 13.55 8.27
C ARG A 44 9.74 13.38 9.08
N GLY A 45 10.89 13.39 8.38
CA GLY A 45 12.17 12.99 8.98
C GLY A 45 12.13 11.55 9.51
N VAL A 46 12.56 11.36 10.75
CA VAL A 46 12.54 10.04 11.42
C VAL A 46 11.15 9.63 11.92
N GLN A 47 10.16 10.52 11.91
CA GLN A 47 8.83 10.22 12.42
C GLN A 47 7.90 9.72 11.32
N ARG A 48 7.25 8.57 11.54
CA ARG A 48 6.11 8.14 10.72
C ARG A 48 4.87 8.96 11.11
N VAL A 49 4.33 9.67 10.12
CA VAL A 49 3.18 10.59 10.26
C VAL A 49 1.92 10.09 9.55
N GLY A 50 2.04 9.04 8.73
CA GLY A 50 0.88 8.45 8.07
C GLY A 50 1.21 7.22 7.23
N PHE A 51 0.23 6.79 6.47
CA PHE A 51 0.32 5.72 5.49
C PHE A 51 -0.40 6.12 4.23
N SER A 52 0.19 5.83 3.08
CA SER A 52 -0.51 5.90 1.79
C SER A 52 -0.89 4.50 1.32
N LEU A 53 -1.95 4.42 0.53
CA LEU A 53 -2.35 3.26 -0.25
C LEU A 53 -2.14 3.60 -1.72
N THR A 54 -1.37 2.78 -2.42
CA THR A 54 -1.11 2.96 -3.84
C THR A 54 -1.67 1.78 -4.61
N VAL A 55 -2.54 2.06 -5.56
CA VAL A 55 -3.10 1.05 -6.48
C VAL A 55 -2.05 0.71 -7.53
N ILE A 56 -1.91 -0.57 -7.86
CA ILE A 56 -1.00 -1.02 -8.93
C ILE A 56 -1.51 -0.46 -10.26
N GLY A 57 -0.64 0.29 -10.98
CA GLY A 57 -1.02 0.99 -12.21
C GLY A 57 -1.96 2.18 -12.01
N GLY A 58 -2.21 2.60 -10.77
CA GLY A 58 -3.25 3.58 -10.44
C GLY A 58 -2.80 4.67 -9.47
N PRO A 59 -3.77 5.42 -8.90
CA PRO A 59 -3.48 6.54 -8.02
C PRO A 59 -2.93 6.09 -6.67
N SER A 60 -2.32 7.05 -5.97
CA SER A 60 -1.92 6.91 -4.57
C SER A 60 -2.71 7.89 -3.72
N VAL A 61 -3.27 7.42 -2.62
CA VAL A 61 -4.06 8.22 -1.69
C VAL A 61 -3.54 8.07 -0.26
N THR A 62 -3.83 9.04 0.59
CA THR A 62 -3.55 8.92 2.03
C THR A 62 -4.57 7.97 2.65
N LEU A 63 -4.10 6.91 3.29
CA LEU A 63 -4.94 5.96 4.02
C LEU A 63 -5.14 6.39 5.48
N ALA A 64 -4.07 6.87 6.11
CA ALA A 64 -4.13 7.34 7.49
C ALA A 64 -3.11 8.47 7.73
N SER A 65 -3.46 9.45 8.55
CA SER A 65 -2.65 10.64 8.83
C SER A 65 -2.72 11.00 10.31
N MET A 66 -1.62 11.47 10.90
CA MET A 66 -1.63 12.08 12.24
C MET A 66 -2.21 13.49 12.23
N ASP A 67 -2.08 14.19 11.10
CA ASP A 67 -2.29 15.63 11.00
C ASP A 67 -3.67 15.98 10.39
N THR A 68 -4.44 14.99 9.97
CA THR A 68 -5.72 15.17 9.26
C THR A 68 -6.85 14.50 10.04
N PRO A 69 -7.52 15.21 10.97
CA PRO A 69 -8.59 14.65 11.79
C PRO A 69 -9.71 14.02 10.95
N SER A 70 -10.23 12.90 11.42
CA SER A 70 -11.40 12.22 10.82
C SER A 70 -12.22 11.51 11.91
N LYS A 71 -13.41 11.03 11.53
CA LYS A 71 -14.33 10.34 12.44
C LYS A 71 -13.75 9.04 13.01
N VAL A 72 -12.82 8.40 12.32
CA VAL A 72 -12.26 7.09 12.70
C VAL A 72 -10.78 7.22 12.98
N ARG A 73 -10.34 6.73 14.14
CA ARG A 73 -8.95 6.84 14.60
C ARG A 73 -8.42 5.51 15.13
N VAL A 74 -7.20 5.16 14.75
CA VAL A 74 -6.46 3.99 15.25
C VAL A 74 -5.12 4.46 15.81
N GLY A 75 -4.98 4.41 17.14
CA GLY A 75 -3.81 4.96 17.83
C GLY A 75 -3.65 6.47 17.56
N LYS A 76 -2.51 6.87 16.99
CA LYS A 76 -2.24 8.28 16.64
C LYS A 76 -2.69 8.68 15.23
N TYR A 77 -3.25 7.77 14.44
CA TYR A 77 -3.62 8.04 13.04
C TYR A 77 -5.13 8.12 12.85
N TYR A 78 -5.58 9.16 12.16
CA TYR A 78 -6.93 9.34 11.65
C TYR A 78 -7.04 8.66 10.29
N LEU A 79 -8.02 7.77 10.13
CA LEU A 79 -8.25 7.07 8.86
C LEU A 79 -8.95 8.01 7.88
N GLN A 80 -8.40 8.13 6.68
CA GLN A 80 -8.97 8.97 5.65
C GLN A 80 -10.00 8.15 4.88
N GLN A 81 -11.27 8.49 5.05
CA GLN A 81 -12.35 7.95 4.22
C GLN A 81 -12.42 8.80 2.96
N GLN A 82 -11.56 8.49 1.98
CA GLN A 82 -11.77 9.01 0.64
C GLN A 82 -12.83 8.11 -0.02
N LEU A 83 -14.01 8.67 -0.35
CA LEU A 83 -15.01 7.96 -1.13
C LEU A 83 -14.40 7.64 -2.50
N TRP A 84 -14.27 6.34 -2.79
CA TRP A 84 -13.92 5.84 -4.10
C TRP A 84 -15.21 5.78 -4.92
N GLU A 85 -15.66 6.93 -5.41
CA GLU A 85 -16.66 6.94 -6.47
C GLU A 85 -15.91 6.72 -7.79
N SER A 86 -16.19 5.59 -8.43
CA SER A 86 -15.90 5.31 -9.84
C SER A 86 -17.20 4.86 -10.49
#